data_AF-A6GDI6-F1
#
_entry.id   AF-A6GDI6-F1
#
_cell.length_a   1.000
_cell.length_b   1.000
_cell.length_c   1.000
_cell.angle_alpha   90.00
_cell.angle_beta   90.00
_cell.angle_gamma   90.00
#
_symmetry.space_group_name_H-M   'P 1'
#
loop_
_entity.id
_entity.type
_entity.pdbx_description
1 polymer ?
#
loop_
_entity_poly.entity_id
_entity_poly.type
_entity_poly.pdbx_seq_one_letter_code
_entity_poly.pdbx_strand_id
1 'polypeptide(L)'
;MVIEITLLLAAGIGNLAWDVTGRRLSARARRRDRRARRGVALPLPSADESATDPFEALDRVTAQMPPDFLERTRVVLEELDRVVDHFDLVLLRAQAGESLVGDIVYVGGEAPRLRGRELLEGWLEAVAQLPGDLRERLQASGMPDATVIDIVERERERARWPNVDTATHLLEATASDFERTVVLMVTFLHGLSAEPGDPYR
;
A
#
# COMPACT_ATOMS: atom_id res chain seq x y z
N MET A 1 31.77 30.31 -8.21
CA MET A 1 30.61 30.48 -9.12
C MET A 1 30.59 29.52 -10.31
N VAL A 2 31.39 29.67 -11.37
CA VAL A 2 31.26 28.77 -12.56
C VAL A 2 31.52 27.30 -12.20
N ILE A 3 32.56 27.03 -11.40
CA ILE A 3 32.94 25.66 -11.00
C ILE A 3 31.87 25.00 -10.10
N GLU A 4 31.21 25.76 -9.22
CA GLU A 4 30.12 25.24 -8.36
C GLU A 4 28.87 24.88 -9.18
N ILE A 5 28.50 25.71 -10.16
CA ILE A 5 27.35 25.45 -11.03
C ILE A 5 27.62 24.19 -11.88
N THR A 6 28.85 24.00 -12.38
CA THR A 6 29.22 22.81 -13.14
C THR A 6 29.21 21.55 -12.28
N LEU A 7 29.64 21.62 -11.02
CA LEU A 7 29.57 20.51 -10.06
C LEU A 7 28.13 20.16 -9.69
N LEU A 8 27.27 21.16 -9.48
CA LEU A 8 25.83 20.96 -9.24
C LEU A 8 25.13 20.33 -10.44
N LEU A 9 25.45 20.77 -11.66
CA LEU A 9 24.92 20.18 -12.89
C LEU A 9 25.41 18.75 -13.11
N ALA A 10 26.71 18.49 -12.88
CA ALA A 10 27.27 17.14 -12.99
C ALA A 10 26.69 16.19 -11.93
N ALA A 11 26.51 16.67 -10.69
CA ALA A 11 25.84 15.92 -9.63
C ALA A 11 24.36 15.67 -9.99
N GLY A 12 23.66 16.67 -10.53
CA GLY A 12 22.27 16.54 -11.00
C GLY A 12 22.12 15.51 -12.13
N ILE A 13 23.00 15.56 -13.14
CA ILE A 13 22.98 14.64 -14.30
C ILE A 13 23.39 13.23 -13.86
N GLY A 14 24.40 13.08 -13.00
CA GLY A 14 24.80 11.79 -12.44
C GLY A 14 23.68 11.15 -11.61
N ASN A 15 22.98 11.96 -10.81
CA ASN A 15 21.82 11.51 -10.04
C ASN A 15 20.69 11.09 -10.99
N LEU A 16 20.43 11.83 -12.06
CA LEU A 16 19.40 11.51 -13.06
C LEU A 16 19.72 10.23 -13.86
N ALA A 17 20.98 10.03 -14.25
CA ALA A 17 21.44 8.82 -14.94
C ALA A 17 21.39 7.57 -14.04
N TRP A 18 21.74 7.72 -12.75
CA TRP A 18 21.62 6.65 -11.75
C TRP A 18 20.15 6.32 -11.39
N ASP A 19 19.30 7.35 -11.32
CA ASP A 19 17.86 7.24 -11.06
C ASP A 19 17.13 6.50 -12.20
N VAL A 20 17.55 6.70 -13.46
CA VAL A 20 16.95 6.05 -14.64
C VAL A 20 17.35 4.57 -14.77
N THR A 21 18.56 4.20 -14.36
CA THR A 21 19.12 2.88 -14.73
C THR A 21 19.30 1.93 -13.54
N GLY A 22 19.90 2.41 -12.44
CA GLY A 22 20.19 1.58 -11.26
C GLY A 22 18.99 1.47 -10.33
N ARG A 23 18.36 2.59 -9.97
CA ARG A 23 17.25 2.61 -9.01
C ARG A 23 15.99 1.91 -9.52
N ARG A 24 15.71 1.95 -10.82
CA ARG A 24 14.59 1.19 -11.40
C ARG A 24 14.81 -0.32 -11.34
N LEU A 25 16.04 -0.81 -11.49
CA LEU A 25 16.37 -2.22 -11.32
C LEU A 25 16.25 -2.64 -9.86
N SER A 26 16.76 -1.83 -8.93
CA SER A 26 16.62 -2.07 -7.49
C SER A 26 15.17 -2.01 -7.01
N ALA A 27 14.36 -1.08 -7.51
CA ALA A 27 12.93 -1.00 -7.23
C ALA A 27 12.19 -2.22 -7.80
N ARG A 28 12.55 -2.69 -9.01
CA ARG A 28 12.00 -3.95 -9.54
C ARG A 28 12.40 -5.16 -8.70
N ALA A 29 13.61 -5.18 -8.14
CA ALA A 29 14.03 -6.24 -7.21
C ALA A 29 13.24 -6.19 -5.90
N ARG A 30 13.09 -5.01 -5.29
CA ARG A 30 12.25 -4.81 -4.09
C ARG A 30 10.79 -5.21 -4.33
N ARG A 31 10.22 -4.84 -5.47
CA ARG A 31 8.89 -5.29 -5.91
C ARG A 31 8.79 -6.80 -5.98
N ARG A 32 9.78 -7.48 -6.59
CA ARG A 32 9.81 -8.95 -6.68
C ARG A 32 9.90 -9.60 -5.31
N ASP A 33 10.79 -9.10 -4.45
CA ASP A 33 10.96 -9.63 -3.08
C ASP A 33 9.71 -9.42 -2.25
N ARG A 34 9.05 -8.25 -2.34
CA ARG A 34 7.76 -8.01 -1.66
C ARG A 34 6.68 -8.96 -2.14
N ARG A 35 6.52 -9.12 -3.46
CA ARG A 35 5.54 -10.06 -4.01
C ARG A 35 5.81 -11.50 -3.56
N ALA A 36 7.08 -11.91 -3.53
CA ALA A 36 7.46 -13.22 -3.01
C ALA A 36 7.10 -13.37 -1.51
N ARG A 37 7.34 -12.34 -0.68
CA ARG A 37 6.95 -12.35 0.74
C ARG A 37 5.44 -12.39 0.94
N ARG A 38 4.67 -11.65 0.14
CA ARG A 38 3.20 -11.63 0.21
C ARG A 38 2.59 -12.99 -0.16
N GLY A 39 3.14 -13.67 -1.17
CA GLY A 39 2.72 -15.04 -1.50
C GLY A 39 2.91 -16.04 -0.35
N VAL A 40 3.86 -15.79 0.54
CA VAL A 40 4.13 -16.62 1.73
C VAL A 40 3.31 -16.18 2.95
N ALA A 41 2.92 -14.91 3.03
CA ALA A 41 2.23 -14.31 4.17
C ALA A 41 0.69 -14.41 4.11
N LEU A 42 0.12 -14.90 3.00
CA LEU A 42 -1.32 -15.19 2.94
C LEU A 42 -1.61 -16.40 3.83
N PRO A 43 -2.40 -16.26 4.91
CA PRO A 43 -2.85 -17.41 5.67
C PRO A 43 -3.69 -18.28 4.73
N LEU A 44 -3.17 -19.46 4.37
CA LEU A 44 -4.00 -20.51 3.81
C LEU A 44 -5.05 -20.85 4.88
N PRO A 45 -6.35 -20.91 4.54
CA PRO A 45 -7.36 -21.26 5.53
C PRO A 45 -7.00 -22.61 6.13
N SER A 46 -6.70 -22.63 7.43
CA SER A 46 -6.51 -23.86 8.19
C SER A 46 -7.88 -24.53 8.28
N ALA A 47 -8.03 -25.65 7.60
CA ALA A 47 -9.23 -26.48 7.68
C ALA A 47 -9.36 -27.07 9.09
N ASP A 48 -10.05 -26.36 9.99
CA ASP A 48 -10.54 -26.93 11.25
C ASP A 48 -11.92 -27.56 10.99
N GLU A 49 -11.99 -28.89 11.05
CA GLU A 49 -13.15 -29.73 10.71
C GLU A 49 -14.35 -29.62 11.68
N SER A 50 -14.36 -28.66 12.61
CA SER A 50 -15.39 -28.60 13.69
C SER A 50 -16.09 -27.24 13.89
N ALA A 51 -15.80 -26.22 13.08
CA ALA A 51 -16.58 -24.98 13.07
C ALA A 51 -17.77 -25.13 12.11
N THR A 52 -18.96 -24.65 12.51
CA THR A 52 -20.08 -24.39 11.59
C THR A 52 -19.54 -23.70 10.35
N ASP A 53 -19.78 -24.26 9.16
CA ASP A 53 -19.08 -23.91 7.92
C ASP A 53 -19.02 -22.38 7.72
N PRO A 54 -17.85 -21.75 7.97
CA PRO A 54 -17.68 -20.30 7.83
C PRO A 54 -17.96 -19.83 6.40
N PHE A 55 -17.86 -20.75 5.43
CA PHE A 55 -18.05 -20.49 4.02
C PHE A 55 -19.54 -20.41 3.62
N GLU A 56 -20.46 -21.13 4.27
CA GLU A 56 -21.92 -20.97 4.04
C GLU A 56 -22.44 -19.59 4.48
N ALA A 57 -21.91 -19.07 5.59
CA ALA A 57 -22.22 -17.73 6.07
C ALA A 57 -21.69 -16.67 5.09
N LEU A 58 -20.53 -16.92 4.51
CA LEU A 58 -19.85 -16.04 3.58
C LEU A 58 -20.52 -15.99 2.20
N ASP A 59 -20.95 -17.13 1.64
CA ASP A 59 -21.67 -17.19 0.37
C ASP A 59 -22.97 -16.37 0.41
N ARG A 60 -23.67 -16.37 1.55
CA ARG A 60 -24.86 -15.52 1.75
C ARG A 60 -24.53 -14.04 1.88
N VAL A 61 -23.37 -13.71 2.43
CA VAL A 61 -22.87 -12.32 2.51
C VAL A 61 -22.47 -11.84 1.12
N THR A 62 -21.74 -12.64 0.35
CA THR A 62 -21.32 -12.34 -1.02
C THR A 62 -22.52 -12.15 -1.96
N ALA A 63 -23.59 -12.93 -1.82
CA ALA A 63 -24.82 -12.76 -2.59
C ALA A 63 -25.56 -11.43 -2.32
N GLN A 64 -25.27 -10.78 -1.18
CA GLN A 64 -25.88 -9.51 -0.76
C GLN A 64 -24.92 -8.32 -0.89
N MET A 65 -23.69 -8.56 -1.35
CA MET A 65 -22.70 -7.52 -1.54
C MET A 65 -23.08 -6.61 -2.71
N PRO A 66 -23.10 -5.27 -2.51
CA PRO A 66 -23.20 -4.34 -3.62
C PRO A 66 -22.02 -4.57 -4.58
N PRO A 67 -22.27 -4.86 -5.88
CA PRO A 67 -21.21 -5.11 -6.85
C PRO A 67 -20.24 -3.93 -6.94
N ASP A 68 -20.77 -2.70 -6.79
CA ASP A 68 -19.99 -1.47 -6.78
C ASP A 68 -18.97 -1.40 -5.64
N PHE A 69 -19.27 -2.00 -4.47
CA PHE A 69 -18.35 -2.03 -3.34
C PHE A 69 -17.19 -3.01 -3.58
N LEU A 70 -17.47 -4.19 -4.14
CA LEU A 70 -16.43 -5.15 -4.53
C LEU A 70 -15.50 -4.54 -5.58
N GLU A 71 -16.07 -3.94 -6.61
CA GLU A 71 -15.29 -3.35 -7.69
C GLU A 71 -14.45 -2.19 -7.17
N ARG A 72 -15.03 -1.30 -6.35
CA ARG A 72 -14.26 -0.22 -5.72
C ARG A 72 -13.14 -0.77 -4.83
N THR A 73 -13.37 -1.84 -4.09
CA THR A 73 -12.34 -2.47 -3.24
C THR A 73 -11.19 -3.02 -4.08
N ARG A 74 -11.48 -3.65 -5.23
CA ARG A 74 -10.45 -4.12 -6.19
C ARG A 74 -9.67 -2.97 -6.79
N VAL A 75 -10.35 -1.91 -7.26
CA VAL A 75 -9.70 -0.72 -7.81
C VAL A 75 -8.79 -0.05 -6.78
N VAL A 76 -9.27 0.12 -5.55
CA VAL A 76 -8.47 0.70 -4.45
C VAL A 76 -7.25 -0.18 -4.16
N LEU A 77 -7.42 -1.50 -4.13
CA LEU A 77 -6.34 -2.45 -3.90
C LEU A 77 -5.24 -2.32 -4.97
N GLU A 78 -5.61 -2.33 -6.26
CA GLU A 78 -4.66 -2.19 -7.36
C GLU A 78 -3.93 -0.86 -7.34
N GLU A 79 -4.66 0.22 -7.10
CA GLU A 79 -4.09 1.56 -7.03
C GLU A 79 -3.17 1.71 -5.82
N LEU A 80 -3.52 1.12 -4.68
CA LEU A 80 -2.69 1.13 -3.49
C LEU A 80 -1.41 0.29 -3.67
N ASP A 81 -1.48 -0.84 -4.39
CA ASP A 81 -0.29 -1.61 -4.77
C ASP A 81 0.67 -0.77 -5.63
N ARG A 82 0.12 0.00 -6.58
CA ARG A 82 0.91 0.95 -7.40
C ARG A 82 1.54 2.06 -6.56
N VAL A 83 0.84 2.54 -5.52
CA VAL A 83 1.40 3.52 -4.55
C VAL A 83 2.56 2.91 -3.78
N VAL A 84 2.43 1.67 -3.29
CA VAL A 84 3.49 0.96 -2.59
C VAL A 84 4.71 0.70 -3.50
N ASP A 85 4.47 0.42 -4.79
CA ASP A 85 5.51 0.35 -5.81
C ASP A 85 6.20 1.70 -6.05
N HIS A 86 5.47 2.81 -5.98
CA HIS A 86 6.06 4.15 -6.06
C HIS A 86 6.97 4.44 -4.83
N PHE A 87 6.58 4.00 -3.64
CA PHE A 87 7.40 4.14 -2.44
C PHE A 87 8.77 3.46 -2.56
N ASP A 88 8.92 2.37 -3.32
CA ASP A 88 10.23 1.74 -3.51
C ASP A 88 11.25 2.69 -4.14
N LEU A 89 10.81 3.46 -5.15
CA LEU A 89 11.67 4.45 -5.82
C LEU A 89 11.96 5.62 -4.89
N VAL A 90 10.94 6.10 -4.16
CA VAL A 90 11.08 7.19 -3.20
C VAL A 90 12.05 6.82 -2.07
N LEU A 91 11.97 5.61 -1.53
CA LEU A 91 12.88 5.13 -0.49
C LEU A 91 14.32 5.04 -0.98
N LEU A 92 14.54 4.61 -2.23
CA LEU A 92 15.89 4.60 -2.81
C LEU A 92 16.46 6.01 -2.98
N ARG A 93 15.61 7.01 -3.25
CA ARG A 93 16.01 8.42 -3.32
C ARG A 93 16.29 8.99 -1.93
N ALA A 94 15.44 8.70 -0.94
CA ALA A 94 15.64 9.10 0.45
C ALA A 94 16.96 8.57 1.02
N GLN A 95 17.23 7.27 0.86
CA GLN A 95 18.47 6.63 1.29
C GLN A 95 19.72 7.21 0.61
N ALA A 96 19.60 7.57 -0.68
CA ALA A 96 20.67 8.25 -1.39
C ALA A 96 20.85 9.71 -0.93
N GLY A 97 19.75 10.39 -0.59
CA GLY A 97 19.78 11.74 -0.02
C GLY A 97 20.41 11.80 1.37
N GLU A 98 20.20 10.78 2.20
CA GLU A 98 20.82 10.68 3.54
C GLU A 98 22.31 10.35 3.49
N SER A 99 22.79 9.70 2.42
CA SER A 99 24.21 9.32 2.23
C SER A 99 25.04 10.34 1.45
N LEU A 100 24.39 11.25 0.72
CA LEU A 100 25.02 12.37 0.02
C LEU A 100 24.78 13.66 0.81
N VAL A 101 25.57 14.72 0.59
CA VAL A 101 25.41 16.00 1.31
C VAL A 101 24.08 16.67 0.91
N GLY A 102 23.02 16.37 1.68
CA GLY A 102 21.86 17.19 2.04
C GLY A 102 20.91 17.68 0.94
N ASP A 103 21.38 18.43 -0.05
CA ASP A 103 20.55 19.46 -0.68
C ASP A 103 20.27 19.25 -2.19
N ILE A 104 20.70 18.14 -2.77
CA ILE A 104 20.64 17.94 -4.24
C ILE A 104 19.63 16.84 -4.64
N VAL A 105 19.13 16.02 -3.70
CA VAL A 105 18.29 14.86 -4.02
C VAL A 105 16.80 15.15 -3.79
N TYR A 106 16.05 15.29 -4.87
CA TYR A 106 14.59 15.31 -4.80
C TYR A 106 14.05 13.90 -4.48
N VAL A 107 13.44 13.74 -3.30
CA VAL A 107 12.88 12.47 -2.83
C VAL A 107 11.47 12.24 -3.38
N GLY A 108 10.60 13.25 -3.27
CA GLY A 108 9.25 13.23 -3.82
C GLY A 108 8.25 12.32 -3.08
N GLY A 109 8.35 12.22 -1.74
CA GLY A 109 7.46 11.38 -0.93
C GLY A 109 6.02 11.88 -0.80
N GLU A 110 5.77 13.18 -1.00
CA GLU A 110 4.44 13.79 -0.82
C GLU A 110 3.36 13.14 -1.71
N ALA A 111 3.66 12.96 -2.99
CA ALA A 111 2.71 12.45 -3.97
C ALA A 111 2.17 11.04 -3.63
N PRO A 112 3.00 10.01 -3.38
CA PRO A 112 2.50 8.69 -3.01
C PRO A 112 1.82 8.68 -1.63
N ARG A 113 2.23 9.52 -0.67
CA ARG A 113 1.54 9.64 0.63
C ARG A 113 0.12 10.15 0.46
N LEU A 114 -0.03 11.28 -0.26
CA LEU A 114 -1.32 11.89 -0.52
C LEU A 114 -2.24 10.90 -1.24
N ARG A 115 -1.75 10.29 -2.32
CA ARG A 115 -2.53 9.33 -3.10
C ARG A 115 -2.96 8.11 -2.28
N GLY A 116 -2.05 7.56 -1.48
CA GLY A 116 -2.37 6.43 -0.59
C GLY A 116 -3.45 6.80 0.42
N ARG A 117 -3.35 7.98 1.05
CA ARG A 117 -4.36 8.46 1.99
C ARG A 117 -5.73 8.66 1.34
N GLU A 118 -5.78 9.29 0.17
CA GLU A 118 -7.03 9.49 -0.59
C GLU A 118 -7.73 8.17 -0.93
N LEU A 119 -6.96 7.16 -1.33
CA LEU A 119 -7.49 5.82 -1.64
C LEU A 119 -8.10 5.16 -0.40
N LEU A 120 -7.41 5.22 0.75
CA LEU A 120 -7.90 4.64 1.99
C LEU A 120 -9.11 5.37 2.55
N GLU A 121 -9.09 6.71 2.54
CA GLU A 121 -10.22 7.53 2.97
C GLU A 121 -11.46 7.29 2.09
N GLY A 122 -11.28 7.24 0.77
CA GLY A 122 -12.38 6.95 -0.17
C GLY A 122 -12.93 5.52 -0.06
N TRP A 123 -12.11 4.55 0.36
CA TRP A 123 -12.58 3.21 0.67
C TRP A 123 -13.35 3.17 1.99
N LEU A 124 -12.86 3.84 3.04
CA LEU A 124 -13.58 3.96 4.32
C LEU A 124 -14.92 4.68 4.15
N GLU A 125 -15.00 5.68 3.28
CA GLU A 125 -16.26 6.33 2.92
C GLU A 125 -17.23 5.33 2.27
N ALA A 126 -16.74 4.48 1.38
CA ALA A 126 -17.57 3.43 0.77
C ALA A 126 -18.04 2.39 1.81
N VAL A 127 -17.21 2.03 2.77
CA VAL A 127 -17.59 1.18 3.91
C VAL A 127 -18.70 1.84 4.74
N ALA A 128 -18.60 3.15 4.98
CA ALA A 128 -19.60 3.90 5.73
C ALA A 128 -20.96 3.98 5.01
N GLN A 129 -20.99 3.85 3.69
CA GLN A 129 -22.20 3.84 2.87
C GLN A 129 -22.91 2.47 2.82
N LEU A 130 -22.28 1.40 3.34
CA LEU A 130 -22.91 0.08 3.39
C LEU A 130 -24.09 0.07 4.40
N PRO A 131 -25.15 -0.72 4.14
CA PRO A 131 -26.19 -0.97 5.12
C PRO A 131 -25.58 -1.49 6.44
N GLY A 132 -26.06 -1.00 7.59
CA GLY A 132 -25.51 -1.34 8.91
C GLY A 132 -25.37 -2.84 9.14
N ASP A 133 -26.45 -3.59 8.90
CA ASP A 133 -26.47 -5.05 9.05
C ASP A 133 -25.49 -5.78 8.11
N LEU A 134 -25.23 -5.23 6.92
CA LEU A 134 -24.23 -5.79 5.99
C LEU A 134 -22.82 -5.47 6.48
N ARG A 135 -22.58 -4.23 6.92
CA ARG A 135 -21.29 -3.82 7.46
C ARG A 135 -20.89 -4.65 8.68
N GLU A 136 -21.80 -4.87 9.63
CA GLU A 136 -21.55 -5.71 10.81
C GLU A 136 -21.20 -7.14 10.44
N ARG A 137 -21.89 -7.72 9.45
CA ARG A 137 -21.57 -9.05 8.93
C ARG A 137 -20.19 -9.09 8.27
N LEU A 138 -19.85 -8.08 7.47
CA LEU A 138 -18.52 -7.99 6.84
C LEU A 138 -17.41 -7.80 7.88
N GLN A 139 -17.64 -7.02 8.93
CA GLN A 139 -16.71 -6.90 10.06
C GLN A 139 -16.52 -8.25 10.76
N ALA A 140 -17.61 -8.98 11.01
CA ALA A 140 -17.54 -10.33 11.57
C ALA A 140 -16.79 -11.31 10.65
N SER A 141 -16.85 -11.09 9.34
CA SER A 141 -16.12 -11.84 8.30
C SER A 141 -14.69 -11.35 8.06
N GLY A 142 -14.18 -10.39 8.83
CA GLY A 142 -12.79 -9.94 8.75
C GLY A 142 -12.53 -8.76 7.81
N MET A 143 -13.54 -7.92 7.54
CA MET A 143 -13.33 -6.63 6.87
C MET A 143 -12.32 -5.78 7.67
N PRO A 144 -11.27 -5.23 7.02
CA PRO A 144 -10.15 -4.61 7.75
C PRO A 144 -10.37 -3.14 8.12
N ASP A 145 -11.62 -2.66 8.18
CA ASP A 145 -11.95 -1.23 8.30
C ASP A 145 -11.34 -0.57 9.55
N ALA A 146 -11.43 -1.22 10.71
CA ALA A 146 -10.79 -0.73 11.94
C ALA A 146 -9.27 -0.54 11.79
N THR A 147 -8.58 -1.51 11.17
CA THR A 147 -7.13 -1.40 10.95
C THR A 147 -6.78 -0.32 9.93
N VAL A 148 -7.61 -0.14 8.90
CA VAL A 148 -7.42 0.92 7.91
C VAL A 148 -7.64 2.30 8.53
N ILE A 149 -8.62 2.46 9.44
CA ILE A 149 -8.80 3.68 10.22
C ILE A 149 -7.53 4.00 11.01
N ASP A 150 -7.01 3.06 11.79
CA ASP A 150 -5.77 3.24 12.56
C ASP A 150 -4.59 3.67 11.67
N ILE A 151 -4.47 3.07 10.48
CA ILE A 151 -3.41 3.40 9.52
C ILE A 151 -3.56 4.83 8.99
N VAL A 152 -4.77 5.25 8.62
CA VAL A 152 -5.04 6.60 8.16
C VAL A 152 -4.76 7.63 9.27
N GLU A 153 -5.14 7.31 10.52
CA GLU A 153 -4.86 8.17 11.68
C GLU A 153 -3.36 8.30 11.94
N ARG A 154 -2.63 7.18 11.99
CA ARG A 154 -1.16 7.19 12.10
C ARG A 154 -0.52 8.01 10.98
N GLU A 155 -1.02 7.89 9.76
CA GLU A 155 -0.49 8.64 8.61
C GLU A 155 -0.79 10.14 8.72
N ARG A 156 -1.97 10.54 9.20
CA ARG A 156 -2.32 11.94 9.47
C ARG A 156 -1.46 12.55 10.60
N GLU A 157 -1.16 11.77 11.63
CA GLU A 157 -0.24 12.18 12.68
C GLU A 157 1.18 12.33 12.15
N ARG A 158 1.66 11.34 11.38
CA ARG A 158 2.99 11.34 10.76
C ARG A 158 3.18 12.51 9.81
N ALA A 159 2.15 12.88 9.04
CA ALA A 159 2.18 14.03 8.12
C ALA A 159 2.48 15.37 8.80
N ARG A 160 2.37 15.48 10.13
CA ARG A 160 2.72 16.69 10.89
C ARG A 160 4.22 16.80 11.19
N TRP A 161 4.99 15.75 10.97
CA TRP A 161 6.41 15.72 11.29
C TRP A 161 7.22 16.52 10.27
N PRO A 162 8.25 17.26 10.70
CA PRO A 162 9.17 17.89 9.76
C PRO A 162 9.91 16.79 8.96
N ASN A 163 10.11 17.04 7.66
CA ASN A 163 10.80 16.12 6.73
C ASN A 163 10.07 14.80 6.46
N VAL A 164 8.75 14.73 6.69
CA VAL A 164 7.96 13.51 6.49
C VAL A 164 8.03 12.93 5.06
N ASP A 165 8.29 13.79 4.08
CA ASP A 165 8.37 13.44 2.66
C ASP A 165 9.78 13.08 2.20
N THR A 166 10.78 13.20 3.07
CA THR A 166 12.20 13.01 2.73
C THR A 166 12.93 12.04 3.66
N ALA A 167 12.54 11.94 4.94
CA ALA A 167 13.18 11.06 5.91
C ALA A 167 12.87 9.58 5.63
N THR A 168 13.91 8.76 5.43
CA THR A 168 13.75 7.35 5.03
C THR A 168 12.86 6.58 5.99
N HIS A 169 13.07 6.71 7.30
CA HIS A 169 12.31 5.97 8.31
C HIS A 169 10.80 6.32 8.32
N LEU A 170 10.42 7.57 8.05
CA LEU A 170 9.01 8.00 7.98
C LEU A 170 8.33 7.50 6.70
N LEU A 171 9.07 7.52 5.59
CA LEU A 171 8.61 6.97 4.32
C LEU A 171 8.45 5.45 4.39
N GLU A 172 9.38 4.76 5.06
CA GLU A 172 9.36 3.30 5.23
C GLU A 172 8.19 2.87 6.12
N ALA A 173 7.94 3.59 7.21
CA ALA A 173 6.78 3.34 8.06
C ALA A 173 5.46 3.50 7.28
N THR A 174 5.37 4.51 6.43
CA THR A 174 4.18 4.76 5.59
C THR A 174 3.98 3.68 4.53
N ALA A 175 5.06 3.32 3.82
CA ALA A 175 5.05 2.25 2.84
C ALA A 175 4.63 0.91 3.48
N SER A 176 5.12 0.62 4.68
CA SER A 176 4.79 -0.59 5.43
C SER A 176 3.32 -0.64 5.86
N ASP A 177 2.77 0.49 6.32
CA ASP A 177 1.35 0.60 6.66
C ASP A 177 0.45 0.37 5.42
N PHE A 178 0.80 0.97 4.27
CA PHE A 178 0.06 0.77 3.02
C PHE A 178 0.20 -0.67 2.50
N GLU A 179 1.39 -1.26 2.56
CA GLU A 179 1.59 -2.67 2.21
C GLU A 179 0.77 -3.61 3.09
N ARG A 180 0.71 -3.36 4.40
CA ARG A 180 -0.14 -4.12 5.32
C ARG A 180 -1.62 -4.02 4.93
N THR A 181 -2.06 -2.83 4.53
CA THR A 181 -3.44 -2.63 4.06
C THR A 181 -3.75 -3.45 2.82
N VAL A 182 -2.84 -3.45 1.83
CA VAL A 182 -2.94 -4.29 0.62
C VAL A 182 -3.12 -5.77 1.01
N VAL A 183 -2.28 -6.29 1.91
CA VAL A 183 -2.36 -7.69 2.36
C VAL A 183 -3.69 -8.01 3.05
N LEU A 184 -4.19 -7.11 3.90
CA LEU A 184 -5.47 -7.29 4.58
C LEU A 184 -6.65 -7.27 3.60
N MET A 185 -6.64 -6.35 2.64
CA MET A 185 -7.70 -6.25 1.62
C MET A 185 -7.69 -7.45 0.67
N VAL A 186 -6.52 -7.98 0.27
CA VAL A 186 -6.43 -9.23 -0.50
C VAL A 186 -6.99 -10.40 0.30
N THR A 187 -6.57 -10.55 1.56
CA THR A 187 -7.05 -11.64 2.44
C THR A 187 -8.57 -11.57 2.60
N PHE A 188 -9.12 -10.37 2.80
CA PHE A 188 -10.56 -10.16 2.87
C PHE A 188 -11.28 -10.55 1.56
N LEU A 189 -10.79 -10.09 0.40
CA LEU A 189 -11.38 -10.44 -0.90
C LEU A 189 -11.29 -11.94 -1.22
N HIS A 190 -10.18 -12.59 -0.87
CA HIS A 190 -10.03 -14.04 -0.97
C HIS A 190 -10.98 -14.76 -0.03
N GLY A 191 -11.15 -14.26 1.20
CA GLY A 191 -12.16 -14.75 2.11
C GLY A 191 -13.51 -14.78 1.40
N LEU A 192 -13.96 -13.65 0.86
CA LEU A 192 -15.24 -13.51 0.17
C LEU A 192 -15.41 -14.34 -1.12
N SER A 193 -14.31 -14.75 -1.76
CA SER A 193 -14.30 -15.46 -3.03
C SER A 193 -13.96 -16.93 -2.77
N ALA A 194 -14.95 -17.76 -2.44
CA ALA A 194 -14.78 -19.22 -2.29
C ALA A 194 -14.50 -19.96 -3.62
N GLU A 195 -13.93 -19.28 -4.63
CA GLU A 195 -13.28 -19.92 -5.78
C GLU A 195 -11.79 -19.55 -5.79
N PRO A 196 -10.87 -20.50 -6.01
CA PRO A 196 -9.44 -20.24 -6.11
C PRO A 196 -9.12 -19.53 -7.45
N GLY A 197 -9.54 -18.28 -7.55
CA GLY A 197 -9.18 -17.36 -8.63
C GLY A 197 -7.90 -16.61 -8.25
N ASP A 198 -6.87 -16.73 -9.08
CA ASP A 198 -5.60 -16.01 -8.94
C ASP A 198 -5.83 -14.48 -8.92
N PRO A 199 -5.46 -13.76 -7.84
CA PRO A 199 -5.63 -12.30 -7.74
C PRO A 199 -4.65 -11.52 -8.63
N TYR A 200 -3.74 -12.19 -9.34
CA TYR A 200 -2.74 -11.60 -10.22
C TYR A 200 -2.89 -11.97 -11.70
N ARG A 201 -4.05 -12.48 -12.11
CA ARG A 201 -4.35 -12.84 -13.50
C ARG A 201 -5.30 -11.88 -14.18
#